data_AF-A0A517W1U4-F1
#
_entry.id   AF-A0A517W1U4-F1
#
_cell.length_a   1.000
_cell.length_b   1.000
_cell.length_c   1.000
_cell.angle_alpha   90.00
_cell.angle_beta   90.00
_cell.angle_gamma   90.00
#
_symmetry.space_group_name_H-M   'P 1'
#
loop_
_entity.id
_entity.type
_entity.pdbx_description
1 polymer ?
#
loop_
_entity_poly.entity_id
_entity_poly.type
_entity_poly.pdbx_seq_one_letter_code
_entity_poly.pdbx_strand_id
1 'polypeptide(L)'
;MNRLERFHQNAGLLGIAQVCIILFVLYSALSKDMRLGIAIYTIPSVAILFFATYMIRNILVDYVELTRKIMNVCAVLIIVIFILFEKKFNQENLLFRLFMASFLSAYISSYFWLLSDFRISHERS
;
A
#
# COMPACT_ATOMS: atom_id res chain seq x y z
N MET A 1 -18.96 3.19 -14.79
CA MET A 1 -18.31 2.36 -13.76
C MET A 1 -17.35 3.22 -12.95
N ASN A 2 -17.56 3.30 -11.65
CA ASN A 2 -16.74 4.10 -10.72
C ASN A 2 -15.34 3.48 -10.54
N ARG A 3 -14.35 4.28 -10.11
CA ARG A 3 -12.96 3.78 -9.88
C ARG A 3 -12.92 2.61 -8.90
N LEU A 4 -13.78 2.63 -7.90
CA LEU A 4 -13.89 1.60 -6.87
C LEU A 4 -14.48 0.29 -7.42
N GLU A 5 -15.45 0.38 -8.33
CA GLU A 5 -16.00 -0.77 -9.05
C GLU A 5 -14.96 -1.40 -9.98
N ARG A 6 -14.21 -0.57 -10.73
CA ARG A 6 -13.07 -1.04 -11.55
C ARG A 6 -12.03 -1.75 -10.71
N PHE A 7 -11.65 -1.16 -9.58
CA PHE A 7 -10.73 -1.78 -8.65
C PHE A 7 -11.23 -3.16 -8.20
N HIS A 8 -12.49 -3.26 -7.78
CA HIS A 8 -13.07 -4.51 -7.31
C HIS A 8 -13.08 -5.59 -8.40
N GLN A 9 -13.46 -5.24 -9.63
CA GLN A 9 -13.44 -6.17 -10.76
C GLN A 9 -12.03 -6.59 -11.16
N ASN A 10 -11.05 -5.67 -11.14
CA ASN A 10 -9.69 -5.94 -11.60
C ASN A 10 -8.82 -6.64 -10.54
N ALA A 11 -9.04 -6.37 -9.25
CA ALA A 11 -8.30 -6.99 -8.16
C ALA A 11 -8.68 -8.46 -7.97
N GLY A 12 -9.95 -8.81 -8.14
CA GLY A 12 -10.48 -10.11 -7.76
C GLY A 12 -10.38 -10.36 -6.25
N LEU A 13 -10.81 -11.54 -5.81
CA LEU A 13 -10.98 -11.86 -4.39
C LEU A 13 -9.64 -11.87 -3.62
N LEU A 14 -8.57 -12.38 -4.25
CA LEU A 14 -7.22 -12.42 -3.67
C LEU A 14 -6.60 -11.02 -3.53
N GLY A 15 -6.73 -10.16 -4.55
CA GLY A 15 -6.19 -8.80 -4.49
C GLY A 15 -6.89 -7.96 -3.43
N ILE A 16 -8.20 -8.13 -3.27
CA ILE A 16 -8.98 -7.49 -2.20
C ILE A 16 -8.51 -7.97 -0.82
N ALA A 17 -8.37 -9.28 -0.64
CA ALA A 17 -7.90 -9.84 0.63
C ALA A 17 -6.51 -9.30 1.03
N GLN A 18 -5.58 -9.22 0.07
CA GLN A 18 -4.25 -8.64 0.30
C GLN A 18 -4.32 -7.17 0.72
N VAL A 19 -5.11 -6.36 0.03
CA VAL A 19 -5.29 -4.94 0.37
C VAL A 19 -5.93 -4.78 1.76
N CYS A 20 -6.91 -5.61 2.11
CA CYS A 20 -7.51 -5.60 3.44
C CYS A 20 -6.49 -5.94 4.55
N ILE A 21 -5.65 -6.96 4.34
CA ILE A 21 -4.60 -7.33 5.31
C ILE A 21 -3.62 -6.17 5.50
N ILE A 22 -3.15 -5.56 4.41
CA ILE A 22 -2.17 -4.47 4.47
C ILE A 22 -2.79 -3.21 5.06
N LEU A 23 -4.07 -2.91 4.77
CA LEU A 23 -4.82 -1.83 5.42
C LEU A 23 -4.95 -2.06 6.93
N PHE A 24 -5.18 -3.30 7.36
CA PHE A 24 -5.25 -3.65 8.78
C PHE A 24 -3.90 -3.42 9.49
N VAL A 25 -2.79 -3.81 8.84
CA VAL A 25 -1.43 -3.55 9.37
C VAL A 25 -1.15 -2.05 9.44
N LEU A 26 -1.49 -1.29 8.38
CA LEU A 26 -1.33 0.16 8.36
C LEU A 26 -2.17 0.86 9.44
N TYR A 27 -3.43 0.45 9.60
CA TYR A 27 -4.30 0.96 10.65
C TYR A 27 -3.72 0.69 12.05
N SER A 28 -3.21 -0.51 12.29
CA SER A 28 -2.58 -0.89 13.56
C SER A 28 -1.34 -0.03 13.84
N ALA A 29 -0.51 0.22 12.82
CA ALA A 29 0.66 1.09 12.92
C ALA A 29 0.26 2.54 13.25
N LEU A 30 -0.71 3.11 12.53
CA LEU A 30 -1.18 4.47 12.74
C LEU A 30 -1.86 4.66 14.10
N SER A 31 -2.69 3.69 14.54
CA SER A 31 -3.31 3.73 15.86
C SER A 31 -2.26 3.82 16.97
N LYS A 32 -1.15 3.09 16.82
CA LYS A 32 -0.01 3.16 17.73
C LYS A 32 0.73 4.50 17.63
N ASP A 33 0.87 5.07 16.43
CA ASP A 33 1.50 6.39 16.23
C ASP A 33 0.71 7.49 16.93
N MET A 34 -0.63 7.40 16.89
CA MET A 34 -1.53 8.33 17.58
C MET A 34 -1.36 8.25 19.10
N ARG A 35 -1.30 7.04 19.68
CA ARG A 35 -1.09 6.86 21.12
C ARG A 35 0.26 7.39 21.61
N LEU A 36 1.27 7.37 20.75
CA LEU A 36 2.63 7.83 21.07
C LEU A 36 2.87 9.30 20.69
N GLY A 37 1.85 10.03 20.20
CA GLY A 37 1.96 11.45 19.86
C GLY A 37 2.80 11.76 18.61
N ILE A 38 3.23 10.75 17.85
CA ILE A 38 4.09 10.92 16.67
C ILE A 38 3.29 10.94 15.35
N ALA A 39 1.96 10.82 15.42
CA ALA A 39 1.06 10.83 14.27
C ALA A 39 1.20 12.08 13.40
N ILE A 40 1.65 13.20 13.99
CA ILE A 40 1.92 14.44 13.26
C ILE A 40 2.98 14.27 12.17
N TYR A 41 3.90 13.32 12.30
CA TYR A 41 4.89 13.01 11.28
C TYR A 41 4.41 11.90 10.33
N THR A 42 3.74 10.88 10.86
CA THR A 42 3.40 9.68 10.09
C THR A 42 2.18 9.86 9.20
N ILE A 43 1.17 10.65 9.61
CA ILE A 43 0.01 10.94 8.76
C ILE A 43 0.41 11.72 7.51
N PRO A 44 1.19 12.82 7.59
CA PRO A 44 1.67 13.51 6.40
C PRO A 44 2.53 12.63 5.50
N SER A 45 3.42 11.80 6.05
CA SER A 45 4.27 10.94 5.24
C SER A 45 3.45 9.87 4.48
N VAL A 46 2.45 9.29 5.13
CA VAL A 46 1.47 8.37 4.53
C VAL A 46 0.70 9.07 3.42
N ALA A 47 0.20 10.29 3.66
CA ALA A 47 -0.54 11.05 2.66
C ALA A 47 0.34 11.42 1.45
N ILE A 48 1.55 11.95 1.69
CA ILE A 48 2.51 12.32 0.65
C ILE A 48 2.80 11.13 -0.25
N LEU A 49 3.14 9.96 0.31
CA LEU A 49 3.40 8.78 -0.51
C LEU A 49 2.15 8.23 -1.18
N PHE A 50 0.97 8.35 -0.56
CA PHE A 50 -0.30 7.97 -1.20
C PHE A 50 -0.58 8.80 -2.45
N PHE A 51 -0.29 10.10 -2.43
CA PHE A 51 -0.47 10.98 -3.60
C PHE A 51 0.70 10.90 -4.59
N ALA A 52 1.91 10.64 -4.11
CA ALA A 52 3.08 10.48 -4.98
C ALA A 52 2.90 9.29 -5.95
N THR A 53 2.33 8.19 -5.48
CA THR A 53 1.99 7.04 -6.34
C THR A 53 0.94 7.37 -7.40
N TYR A 54 0.04 8.34 -7.14
CA TYR A 54 -0.87 8.84 -8.18
C TYR A 54 -0.13 9.59 -9.29
N MET A 55 0.95 10.32 -8.98
CA MET A 55 1.76 11.02 -9.98
C MET A 55 2.49 10.05 -10.92
N ILE A 56 2.95 8.91 -10.40
CA ILE A 56 3.61 7.86 -11.20
C ILE A 56 2.64 6.82 -11.78
N ARG A 57 1.32 7.03 -11.65
CA ARG A 57 0.26 6.15 -12.16
C ARG A 57 0.50 5.68 -13.59
N ASN A 58 0.89 6.59 -14.48
CA ASN A 58 1.05 6.25 -15.90
C ASN A 58 2.16 5.21 -16.08
N ILE A 59 3.29 5.38 -15.39
CA ILE A 59 4.40 4.41 -15.40
C ILE A 59 3.92 3.06 -14.84
N LEU A 60 3.16 3.05 -13.75
CA LEU A 60 2.62 1.80 -13.18
C LEU A 60 1.76 1.05 -14.20
N VAL A 61 0.94 1.77 -14.96
CA VAL A 61 0.05 1.18 -15.98
C VAL A 61 0.83 0.77 -17.24
N ASP A 62 1.84 1.51 -17.66
CA ASP A 62 2.64 1.15 -18.83
C ASP A 62 3.45 -0.16 -18.59
N TYR A 63 3.71 -0.49 -17.32
CA TYR A 63 4.44 -1.70 -16.90
C TYR A 63 3.59 -2.59 -15.97
N VAL A 64 2.34 -2.89 -16.33
CA VAL A 64 1.38 -3.63 -15.45
C VAL A 64 1.97 -4.94 -14.91
N GLU A 65 2.49 -5.81 -15.78
CA GLU A 65 2.98 -7.13 -15.37
C GLU A 65 4.16 -7.03 -14.42
N LEU A 66 5.11 -6.16 -14.73
CA LEU A 66 6.28 -5.91 -13.90
C LEU A 66 5.86 -5.32 -12.56
N THR A 67 4.96 -4.34 -12.57
CA THR A 67 4.40 -3.71 -11.36
C THR A 67 3.72 -4.75 -10.49
N ARG A 68 2.88 -5.62 -11.05
CA ARG A 68 2.23 -6.72 -10.28
C ARG A 68 3.23 -7.68 -9.66
N LYS A 69 4.28 -8.07 -10.39
CA LYS A 69 5.36 -8.94 -9.85
C LYS A 69 6.08 -8.26 -8.70
N ILE A 70 6.48 -6.99 -8.87
CA ILE A 70 7.14 -6.20 -7.82
C ILE A 70 6.23 -6.09 -6.60
N MET A 71 4.94 -5.79 -6.79
CA MET A 71 3.99 -5.67 -5.69
C MET A 71 3.81 -6.99 -4.95
N ASN A 72 3.64 -8.12 -5.63
CA ASN A 72 3.56 -9.43 -4.95
C ASN A 72 4.81 -9.71 -4.10
N VAL A 73 6.01 -9.42 -4.63
CA VAL A 73 7.26 -9.56 -3.87
C VAL A 73 7.30 -8.61 -2.68
N CYS A 74 6.92 -7.35 -2.86
CA CYS A 74 6.83 -6.37 -1.77
C CYS A 74 5.84 -6.81 -0.68
N ALA A 75 4.69 -7.38 -1.04
CA ALA A 75 3.69 -7.87 -0.08
C ALA A 75 4.27 -8.98 0.80
N VAL A 76 4.96 -9.95 0.19
CA VAL A 76 5.63 -11.03 0.92
C VAL A 76 6.73 -10.46 1.83
N LEU A 77 7.55 -9.55 1.32
CA LEU A 77 8.60 -8.89 2.12
C LEU A 77 8.03 -8.10 3.29
N ILE A 78 6.92 -7.37 3.09
CA ILE A 78 6.22 -6.66 4.17
C ILE A 78 5.79 -7.64 5.26
N ILE A 79 5.16 -8.75 4.89
CA ILE A 79 4.69 -9.75 5.84
C ILE A 79 5.87 -10.35 6.62
N VAL A 80 6.94 -10.73 5.91
CA VAL A 80 8.15 -11.28 6.53
C VAL A 80 8.82 -10.27 7.47
N ILE A 81 8.97 -9.01 7.05
CA ILE A 81 9.54 -7.94 7.89
C ILE A 81 8.66 -7.71 9.10
N PHE A 82 7.34 -7.64 8.93
CA PHE A 82 6.41 -7.43 10.03
C PHE A 82 6.52 -8.55 11.08
N ILE A 83 6.62 -9.81 10.66
CA ILE A 83 6.78 -10.97 11.57
C ILE A 83 8.16 -10.97 12.24
N LEU A 84 9.24 -10.85 11.47
CA LEU A 84 10.62 -10.95 12.00
C LEU A 84 10.98 -9.77 12.89
N PHE A 85 10.48 -8.58 12.58
CA PHE A 85 10.83 -7.35 13.26
C PHE A 85 9.72 -6.85 14.18
N GLU A 86 8.67 -7.61 14.47
CA GLU A 86 7.56 -7.17 15.35
C GLU A 86 8.07 -6.54 16.67
N LYS A 87 9.08 -7.16 17.30
CA LYS A 87 9.70 -6.65 18.53
C LYS A 87 10.47 -5.35 18.33
N LYS A 88 11.15 -5.17 17.19
CA LYS A 88 11.89 -3.92 16.84
C LYS A 88 10.97 -2.83 16.30
N PHE A 89 9.89 -3.20 15.62
CA PHE A 89 8.76 -2.34 15.26
C PHE A 89 8.08 -1.81 16.52
N ASN A 90 8.15 -2.60 17.60
CA ASN A 90 7.72 -2.17 18.91
C ASN A 90 8.70 -1.26 19.66
N GLN A 91 9.98 -1.24 19.29
CA GLN A 91 10.98 -0.33 19.82
C GLN A 91 10.96 1.02 19.08
N GLU A 92 11.25 2.09 19.82
CA GLU A 92 10.88 3.50 19.59
C GLU A 92 11.46 4.20 18.33
N ASN A 93 12.00 3.48 17.34
CA ASN A 93 12.63 4.14 16.20
C ASN A 93 11.58 4.78 15.27
N LEU A 94 11.39 6.08 15.43
CA LEU A 94 10.48 6.93 14.64
C LEU A 94 10.69 6.76 13.13
N LEU A 95 11.95 6.75 12.67
CA LEU A 95 12.26 6.64 11.25
C LEU A 95 11.80 5.31 10.65
N PHE A 96 11.97 4.23 11.40
CA PHE A 96 11.53 2.91 10.96
C PHE A 96 9.99 2.84 10.82
N ARG A 97 9.26 3.42 11.77
CA ARG A 97 7.79 3.49 11.73
C ARG A 97 7.28 4.36 10.59
N LEU A 98 7.88 5.54 10.42
CA LEU A 98 7.60 6.44 9.30
C LEU A 98 7.81 5.72 7.96
N PHE A 99 8.97 5.07 7.81
CA PHE A 99 9.31 4.33 6.60
C PHE A 99 8.29 3.22 6.33
N MET A 100 7.98 2.39 7.33
CA MET A 100 7.05 1.28 7.18
C MET A 100 5.62 1.75 6.87
N ALA A 101 5.08 2.72 7.61
CA ALA A 101 3.74 3.25 7.36
C ALA A 101 3.63 3.88 5.96
N SER A 102 4.65 4.65 5.55
CA SER A 102 4.68 5.29 4.24
C SER A 102 4.82 4.25 3.12
N PHE A 103 5.64 3.22 3.31
CA PHE A 103 5.79 2.12 2.35
C PHE A 103 4.49 1.32 2.16
N LEU A 104 3.78 1.01 3.26
CA LEU A 104 2.46 0.36 3.20
C LEU A 104 1.43 1.24 2.47
N SER A 105 1.46 2.55 2.72
CA SER A 105 0.61 3.52 2.01
C SER A 105 0.90 3.54 0.51
N ALA A 106 2.17 3.62 0.12
CA ALA A 106 2.60 3.55 -1.27
C ALA A 106 2.19 2.23 -1.93
N TYR A 107 2.29 1.11 -1.21
CA TYR A 107 1.82 -0.17 -1.69
C TYR A 107 0.32 -0.14 -2.00
N ILE A 108 -0.52 0.21 -1.02
CA ILE A 108 -1.98 0.21 -1.19
C ILE A 108 -2.37 1.17 -2.33
N SER A 109 -1.78 2.36 -2.33
CA SER A 109 -2.06 3.38 -3.33
C SER A 109 -1.66 2.94 -4.75
N SER A 110 -0.49 2.31 -4.91
CA SER A 110 -0.06 1.77 -6.20
C SER A 110 -1.04 0.70 -6.71
N TYR A 111 -1.51 -0.19 -5.83
CA TYR A 111 -2.47 -1.23 -6.19
C TYR A 111 -3.81 -0.63 -6.60
N PHE A 112 -4.29 0.35 -5.83
CA PHE A 112 -5.54 1.05 -6.09
C PHE A 112 -5.51 1.81 -7.41
N TRP A 113 -4.48 2.63 -7.65
CA TRP A 113 -4.39 3.42 -8.87
C TRP A 113 -4.17 2.56 -10.11
N LEU A 114 -3.33 1.52 -10.02
CA LEU A 114 -3.12 0.57 -11.11
C LEU A 114 -4.44 -0.12 -11.50
N LEU A 115 -5.15 -0.71 -10.53
CA LEU A 115 -6.33 -1.53 -10.81
C LEU A 115 -7.61 -0.73 -11.02
N SER A 116 -7.65 0.55 -10.62
CA SER A 116 -8.78 1.44 -10.91
C SER A 116 -8.66 2.19 -12.25
N ASP A 117 -7.51 2.09 -12.94
CA ASP A 117 -7.32 2.67 -14.27
C ASP A 117 -8.16 1.91 -15.31
N PHE A 118 -8.73 2.65 -16.25
CA PHE A 118 -9.65 2.11 -17.25
C PHE A 118 -8.93 1.28 -18.32
N ARG A 119 -7.63 1.52 -18.53
CA ARG A 119 -6.81 0.79 -19.51
C ARG A 119 -6.67 -0.69 -19.16
N ILE A 120 -6.60 -1.00 -17.86
CA ILE A 120 -6.42 -2.36 -17.34
C ILE A 120 -7.65 -3.24 -17.60
N SER A 121 -8.85 -2.64 -17.60
CA SER A 121 -10.09 -3.37 -17.88
C SER A 121 -10.24 -3.77 -19.36
N HIS A 122 -9.52 -3.15 -20.29
CA HIS A 122 -9.53 -3.51 -21.72
C HIS A 122 -8.49 -4.57 -22.09
N GLU A 123 -7.39 -4.71 -21.33
CA GLU A 123 -6.40 -5.77 -21.57
C GLU A 123 -6.90 -7.17 -21.15
N ARG A 124 -7.99 -7.25 -20.38
CA ARG A 124 -8.57 -8.51 -19.89
C ARG A 124 -9.77 -9.02 -20.69
N SER A 125 -10.29 -8.23 -21.64
CA SER A 125 -11.41 -8.59 -22.54
C SER A 125 -10.90 -9.03 -23.89
#